data_AF-A0A7S2KGH8-F1
#
_entry.id   AF-A0A7S2KGH8-F1
#
_cell.length_a   1.000
_cell.length_b   1.000
_cell.length_c   1.000
_cell.angle_alpha   90.00
_cell.angle_beta   90.00
_cell.angle_gamma   90.00
#
_symmetry.space_group_name_H-M   'P 1'
#
loop_
_entity.id
_entity.type
_entity.pdbx_description
1 polymer ?
#
loop_
_entity_poly.entity_id
_entity_poly.type
_entity_poly.pdbx_seq_one_letter_code
_entity_poly.pdbx_strand_id
1 'polypeptide(L)'
;FGKPHEGLEMAKAAELILEKPGMRSSMTHTIFVTQTCCYHWTSPLQDTIAPLLKGYQAGLEIGDTDSACKCLAVRMYHLYFTGLSLGSIQKELEAATHVLTQLKQDGTQVFIILLLTTVKKRRGLDAEACDDIMDSMLATASSTGDFTLSALVNSMKLEVLVFCQEWRQALELVQKAGNMRLFLSSQFGSVRYT
;
A
#
# COMPACT_ATOMS: atom_id res chain seq x y z
N PHE A 1 -0.28 -24.82 0.11
CA PHE A 1 -0.37 -23.61 0.94
C PHE A 1 -0.99 -22.51 0.10
N GLY A 2 -1.93 -21.73 0.66
CA GLY A 2 -2.89 -20.93 -0.11
C GLY A 2 -3.90 -21.81 -0.83
N LYS A 3 -5.19 -21.49 -0.81
CA LYS A 3 -6.23 -22.15 -1.62
C LYS A 3 -6.65 -21.14 -2.69
N PRO A 4 -5.82 -20.89 -3.73
CA PRO A 4 -5.98 -19.73 -4.61
C PRO A 4 -7.27 -19.87 -5.42
N HIS A 5 -7.60 -21.09 -5.83
CA HIS A 5 -8.83 -21.39 -6.52
C HIS A 5 -10.06 -21.12 -5.64
N GLU A 6 -10.05 -21.51 -4.37
CA GLU A 6 -11.14 -21.16 -3.44
C GLU A 6 -11.24 -19.64 -3.24
N GLY A 7 -10.10 -18.94 -3.16
CA GLY A 7 -10.06 -17.47 -3.12
C GLY A 7 -10.66 -16.83 -4.37
N LEU A 8 -10.40 -17.39 -5.56
CA LEU A 8 -11.01 -16.93 -6.81
C LEU A 8 -12.53 -17.14 -6.81
N GLU A 9 -13.01 -18.31 -6.36
CA GLU A 9 -14.45 -18.57 -6.27
C GLU A 9 -15.13 -17.62 -5.26
N MET A 10 -14.46 -17.31 -4.14
CA MET A 10 -14.94 -16.29 -3.20
C MET A 10 -14.98 -14.88 -3.82
N ALA A 11 -13.98 -14.51 -4.62
CA ALA A 11 -13.96 -13.22 -5.31
C ALA A 11 -15.12 -13.08 -6.28
N LYS A 12 -15.37 -14.10 -7.11
CA LYS A 12 -16.52 -14.14 -8.02
C LYS A 12 -17.85 -14.07 -7.27
N ALA A 13 -17.98 -14.80 -6.15
CA ALA A 13 -19.18 -14.75 -5.32
C ALA A 13 -19.41 -13.34 -4.73
N ALA A 14 -18.36 -12.67 -4.27
CA ALA A 14 -18.44 -11.30 -3.78
C ALA A 14 -18.88 -10.32 -4.88
N GLU A 15 -18.37 -10.48 -6.11
CA GLU A 15 -18.77 -9.67 -7.27
C GLU A 15 -20.24 -9.88 -7.64
N LEU A 16 -20.74 -11.12 -7.63
CA LEU A 16 -22.17 -11.41 -7.83
C LEU A 16 -23.05 -10.77 -6.75
N ILE A 17 -22.58 -10.70 -5.50
CA ILE A 17 -23.31 -10.00 -4.43
C ILE A 17 -23.43 -8.50 -4.74
N LEU A 18 -22.42 -7.88 -5.35
CA LEU A 18 -22.44 -6.45 -5.69
C LEU A 18 -23.49 -6.09 -6.76
N GLU A 19 -23.97 -7.06 -7.54
CA GLU A 19 -25.04 -6.84 -8.52
C GLU A 19 -26.40 -6.59 -7.86
N LYS A 20 -26.55 -6.91 -6.57
CA LYS A 20 -27.79 -6.67 -5.83
C LYS A 20 -28.03 -5.17 -5.61
N PRO A 21 -29.29 -4.71 -5.65
CA PRO A 21 -29.63 -3.33 -5.32
C PRO A 21 -29.11 -2.91 -3.94
N GLY A 22 -28.54 -1.71 -3.84
CA GLY A 22 -28.04 -1.14 -2.59
C GLY A 22 -26.59 -1.48 -2.24
N MET A 23 -25.89 -2.30 -3.05
CA MET A 23 -24.52 -2.73 -2.75
C MET A 23 -23.41 -1.78 -3.23
N ARG A 24 -23.76 -0.61 -3.79
CA ARG A 24 -22.80 0.35 -4.36
C ARG A 24 -21.74 0.80 -3.34
N SER A 25 -22.10 0.94 -2.06
CA SER A 25 -21.17 1.35 -1.00
C SER A 25 -20.09 0.31 -0.69
N SER A 26 -20.35 -0.97 -0.93
CA SER A 26 -19.37 -2.04 -0.69
C SER A 26 -18.46 -2.30 -1.89
N MET A 27 -18.79 -1.74 -3.07
CA MET A 27 -18.10 -2.04 -4.32
C MET A 27 -16.60 -1.74 -4.24
N THR A 28 -16.22 -0.55 -3.75
CA THR A 28 -14.81 -0.13 -3.70
C THR A 28 -13.99 -1.04 -2.80
N HIS A 29 -14.49 -1.31 -1.59
CA HIS A 29 -13.83 -2.22 -0.66
C HIS A 29 -13.71 -3.64 -1.22
N THR A 30 -14.78 -4.15 -1.87
CA THR A 30 -14.73 -5.47 -2.51
C THR A 30 -13.70 -5.51 -3.63
N ILE A 31 -13.62 -4.49 -4.50
CA ILE A 31 -12.58 -4.39 -5.53
C ILE A 31 -11.19 -4.41 -4.89
N PHE A 32 -10.96 -3.58 -3.85
CA PHE A 32 -9.69 -3.59 -3.14
C PHE A 32 -9.32 -5.01 -2.67
N VAL A 33 -10.21 -5.69 -1.96
CA VAL A 33 -9.93 -7.01 -1.39
C VAL A 33 -9.73 -8.06 -2.48
N THR A 34 -10.61 -8.15 -3.48
CA THR A 34 -10.52 -9.21 -4.49
C THR A 34 -9.29 -9.05 -5.37
N GLN A 35 -8.95 -7.83 -5.78
CA GLN A 35 -7.78 -7.57 -6.60
C GLN A 35 -6.48 -7.80 -5.82
N THR A 36 -6.45 -7.40 -4.55
CA THR A 36 -5.25 -7.50 -3.68
C THR A 36 -5.03 -8.89 -3.11
N CYS A 37 -6.07 -9.70 -2.90
CA CYS A 37 -5.94 -10.98 -2.18
C CYS A 37 -6.24 -12.22 -3.03
N CYS A 38 -6.97 -12.07 -4.14
CA CYS A 38 -7.45 -13.21 -4.93
C CYS A 38 -6.90 -13.17 -6.36
N TYR A 39 -7.18 -12.11 -7.11
CA TYR A 39 -6.86 -12.06 -8.53
C TYR A 39 -5.36 -11.99 -8.83
N HIS A 40 -4.57 -11.28 -8.02
CA HIS A 40 -3.12 -11.24 -8.24
C HIS A 40 -2.42 -12.61 -8.15
N TRP A 41 -3.02 -13.59 -7.46
CA TRP A 41 -2.51 -14.97 -7.38
C TRP A 41 -3.04 -15.89 -8.48
N THR A 42 -4.12 -15.49 -9.17
CA THR A 42 -4.89 -16.38 -10.05
C THR A 42 -5.04 -15.89 -11.48
N SER A 43 -4.67 -14.63 -11.72
CA SER A 43 -4.70 -13.96 -13.02
C SER A 43 -3.39 -13.21 -13.26
N PRO A 44 -3.04 -12.88 -14.52
CA PRO A 44 -1.97 -11.96 -14.83
C PRO A 44 -2.12 -10.65 -14.05
N LEU A 45 -1.02 -10.16 -13.47
CA LEU A 45 -1.06 -8.98 -12.61
C LEU A 45 -1.55 -7.73 -13.36
N GLN A 46 -1.29 -7.65 -14.67
CA GLN A 46 -1.74 -6.55 -15.52
C GLN A 46 -3.28 -6.39 -15.50
N ASP A 47 -4.01 -7.51 -15.41
CA ASP A 47 -5.48 -7.52 -15.48
C ASP A 47 -6.13 -6.90 -14.24
N THR A 48 -5.38 -6.77 -13.13
CA THR A 48 -5.86 -6.17 -11.89
C THR A 48 -5.76 -4.64 -11.87
N ILE A 49 -4.96 -4.04 -12.76
CA ILE A 49 -4.66 -2.59 -12.75
C ILE A 49 -5.90 -1.75 -13.07
N ALA A 50 -6.65 -2.13 -14.11
CA ALA A 50 -7.84 -1.40 -14.52
C ALA A 50 -8.99 -1.50 -13.49
N PRO A 51 -9.29 -2.70 -12.93
CA PRO A 51 -10.22 -2.82 -11.81
C PRO A 51 -9.84 -1.95 -10.60
N LEU A 52 -8.56 -1.91 -10.21
CA LEU A 52 -8.11 -1.07 -9.09
C LEU A 52 -8.30 0.43 -9.37
N LEU A 53 -8.06 0.88 -10.60
CA LEU A 53 -8.34 2.27 -10.99
C LEU A 53 -9.85 2.58 -10.91
N LYS A 54 -10.70 1.66 -11.38
CA LYS A 54 -12.16 1.79 -11.26
C LYS A 54 -12.60 1.86 -9.79
N GLY A 55 -12.01 1.03 -8.92
CA GLY A 55 -12.26 1.07 -7.48
C GLY A 55 -11.91 2.43 -6.89
N TYR A 56 -10.71 2.96 -7.19
CA TYR A 56 -10.29 4.29 -6.75
C TYR A 56 -11.29 5.38 -7.18
N GLN A 57 -11.65 5.44 -8.46
CA GLN A 57 -12.59 6.44 -8.99
C GLN A 57 -13.98 6.33 -8.33
N ALA A 58 -14.51 5.11 -8.24
CA ALA A 58 -15.83 4.90 -7.66
C ALA A 58 -15.88 5.23 -6.17
N GLY A 59 -14.81 4.93 -5.42
CA GLY A 59 -14.73 5.29 -4.00
C GLY A 59 -14.74 6.80 -3.80
N LEU A 60 -14.03 7.56 -4.63
CA LEU A 60 -14.08 9.02 -4.60
C LEU A 60 -15.48 9.58 -4.88
N GLU A 61 -16.21 9.01 -5.85
CA GLU A 61 -17.57 9.45 -6.20
C GLU A 61 -18.56 9.30 -5.03
N ILE A 62 -18.40 8.26 -4.21
CA ILE A 62 -19.32 7.95 -3.10
C ILE A 62 -18.80 8.42 -1.73
N GLY A 63 -17.62 9.03 -1.68
CA GLY A 63 -16.97 9.48 -0.44
C GLY A 63 -16.29 8.37 0.38
N ASP A 64 -16.08 7.17 -0.17
CA ASP A 64 -15.28 6.10 0.44
C ASP A 64 -13.79 6.32 0.14
N THR A 65 -13.23 7.37 0.76
CA THR A 65 -11.84 7.81 0.56
C THR A 65 -10.83 6.76 1.01
N ASP A 66 -11.10 6.04 2.10
CA ASP A 66 -10.18 5.03 2.65
C ASP A 66 -9.99 3.86 1.67
N SER A 67 -11.08 3.25 1.21
CA SER A 67 -10.98 2.14 0.25
C SER A 67 -10.49 2.60 -1.11
N ALA A 68 -10.83 3.83 -1.53
CA ALA A 68 -10.31 4.42 -2.76
C ALA A 68 -8.78 4.50 -2.71
N CYS A 69 -8.23 5.10 -1.66
CA CYS A 69 -6.79 5.28 -1.51
C CYS A 69 -6.06 3.94 -1.39
N LYS A 70 -6.66 2.94 -0.75
CA LYS A 70 -6.13 1.55 -0.75
C LYS A 70 -6.07 0.96 -2.15
N CYS A 71 -7.12 1.12 -2.97
CA CYS A 71 -7.09 0.71 -4.38
C CYS A 71 -5.96 1.39 -5.15
N LEU A 72 -5.77 2.70 -4.95
CA LEU A 72 -4.70 3.47 -5.59
C LEU A 72 -3.32 2.95 -5.19
N ALA A 73 -3.08 2.69 -3.89
CA ALA A 73 -1.82 2.15 -3.41
C ALA A 73 -1.52 0.79 -4.04
N VAL A 74 -2.48 -0.15 -4.05
CA VAL A 74 -2.28 -1.48 -4.66
C VAL A 74 -2.01 -1.37 -6.16
N ARG A 75 -2.70 -0.46 -6.86
CA ARG A 75 -2.45 -0.19 -8.28
C ARG A 75 -0.99 0.20 -8.51
N MET A 76 -0.39 1.03 -7.65
CA MET A 76 1.01 1.43 -7.77
C MET A 76 1.97 0.24 -7.62
N TYR A 77 1.73 -0.65 -6.66
CA TYR A 77 2.52 -1.88 -6.53
C TYR A 77 2.40 -2.78 -7.75
N HIS A 78 1.18 -2.95 -8.26
CA HIS A 78 0.95 -3.79 -9.44
C HIS A 78 1.61 -3.19 -10.70
N LEU A 79 1.56 -1.87 -10.87
CA LEU A 79 2.29 -1.18 -11.94
C LEU A 79 3.81 -1.36 -11.82
N TYR A 80 4.34 -1.34 -10.61
CA TYR A 80 5.76 -1.59 -10.37
C TYR A 80 6.16 -3.04 -10.70
N PHE A 81 5.39 -4.02 -10.22
CA PHE A 81 5.71 -5.44 -10.42
C PHE A 81 5.43 -5.96 -11.83
N THR A 82 4.62 -5.26 -12.63
CA THR A 82 4.43 -5.58 -14.05
C THR A 82 5.63 -5.19 -14.93
N GLY A 83 6.65 -4.54 -14.36
CA GLY A 83 7.92 -4.26 -15.05
C GLY A 83 7.88 -3.02 -15.96
N LEU A 84 7.00 -2.05 -15.68
CA LEU A 84 7.02 -0.76 -16.36
C LEU A 84 8.35 -0.03 -16.10
N SER A 85 8.68 0.93 -16.98
CA SER A 85 9.90 1.71 -16.81
C SER A 85 9.87 2.50 -15.49
N LEU A 86 11.00 2.50 -14.76
CA LEU A 86 11.11 3.22 -13.48
C LEU A 86 10.79 4.72 -13.62
N GLY A 87 11.09 5.32 -14.77
CA GLY A 87 10.76 6.72 -15.03
C GLY A 87 9.26 6.99 -15.18
N SER A 88 8.51 6.05 -15.75
CA SER A 88 7.04 6.13 -15.82
C SER A 88 6.42 5.92 -14.45
N ILE A 89 6.87 4.89 -13.73
CA ILE A 89 6.35 4.56 -12.40
C ILE A 89 6.61 5.70 -11.41
N GLN A 90 7.79 6.33 -11.46
CA GLN A 90 8.09 7.47 -10.60
C GLN A 90 7.05 8.59 -10.73
N LYS A 91 6.65 8.96 -11.95
CA LYS A 91 5.66 10.02 -12.17
C LYS A 91 4.29 9.68 -11.59
N GLU A 92 3.85 8.43 -11.77
CA GLU A 92 2.60 7.94 -11.18
C GLU A 92 2.65 7.97 -9.66
N LEU A 93 3.78 7.54 -9.07
CA LEU A 93 4.00 7.55 -7.62
C LEU A 93 4.03 8.97 -7.05
N GLU A 94 4.72 9.91 -7.69
CA GLU A 94 4.77 11.32 -7.27
C GLU A 94 3.36 11.95 -7.30
N ALA A 95 2.59 11.69 -8.35
CA ALA A 95 1.20 12.14 -8.45
C ALA A 95 0.33 11.52 -7.35
N ALA A 96 0.45 10.21 -7.11
CA ALA A 96 -0.30 9.51 -6.07
C ALA A 96 0.08 10.02 -4.66
N THR A 97 1.36 10.25 -4.39
CA THR A 97 1.83 10.85 -3.14
C THR A 97 1.18 12.20 -2.89
N HIS A 98 1.18 13.08 -3.91
CA HIS A 98 0.56 14.41 -3.77
C HIS A 98 -0.94 14.30 -3.43
N VAL A 99 -1.67 13.41 -4.10
CA VAL A 99 -3.09 13.15 -3.83
C VAL A 99 -3.30 12.63 -2.40
N LEU A 100 -2.51 11.66 -1.94
CA LEU A 100 -2.67 11.09 -0.59
C LEU A 100 -2.35 12.10 0.52
N THR A 101 -1.37 12.98 0.31
CA THR A 101 -1.10 14.11 1.23
C THR A 101 -2.33 15.01 1.36
N GLN A 102 -2.97 15.37 0.23
CA GLN A 102 -4.16 16.22 0.25
C GLN A 102 -5.36 15.56 0.95
N LEU A 103 -5.50 14.24 0.81
CA LEU A 103 -6.55 13.45 1.44
C LEU A 103 -6.24 13.03 2.89
N LYS A 104 -5.07 13.40 3.42
CA LYS A 104 -4.59 13.07 4.78
C LYS A 104 -4.64 11.55 5.07
N GLN A 105 -4.20 10.75 4.11
CA GLN A 105 -4.24 9.28 4.19
C GLN A 105 -2.87 8.69 4.55
N ASP A 106 -2.28 9.15 5.65
CA ASP A 106 -0.90 8.84 6.04
C ASP A 106 -0.59 7.34 6.10
N GLY A 107 -1.51 6.55 6.67
CA GLY A 107 -1.37 5.09 6.76
C GLY A 107 -1.33 4.37 5.41
N THR A 108 -2.01 4.91 4.39
CA THR A 108 -1.93 4.38 3.02
C THR A 108 -0.72 4.97 2.28
N GLN A 109 -0.41 6.23 2.57
CA GLN A 109 0.67 6.96 1.93
C GLN A 109 2.04 6.36 2.19
N VAL A 110 2.27 5.78 3.38
CA VAL A 110 3.54 5.11 3.71
C VAL A 110 3.94 4.06 2.67
N PHE A 111 2.98 3.30 2.14
CA PHE A 111 3.24 2.25 1.15
C PHE A 111 3.64 2.83 -0.21
N ILE A 112 3.08 3.98 -0.61
CA ILE A 112 3.46 4.67 -1.85
C ILE A 112 4.83 5.33 -1.71
N ILE A 113 5.09 5.95 -0.56
CA ILE A 113 6.37 6.59 -0.26
C ILE A 113 7.50 5.56 -0.25
N LEU A 114 7.32 4.40 0.36
CA LEU A 114 8.27 3.29 0.32
C LEU A 114 8.70 2.98 -1.13
N LEU A 115 7.70 2.80 -2.00
CA LEU A 115 7.92 2.42 -3.38
C LEU A 115 8.60 3.55 -4.16
N LEU A 116 8.21 4.80 -3.91
CA LEU A 116 8.82 5.98 -4.51
C LEU A 116 10.28 6.16 -4.11
N THR A 117 10.61 6.04 -2.82
CA THR A 117 11.99 6.08 -2.32
C THR A 117 12.83 5.00 -3.00
N THR A 118 12.31 3.79 -3.09
CA THR A 118 12.98 2.66 -3.76
C THR A 118 13.23 2.95 -5.24
N VAL A 119 12.22 3.46 -5.96
CA VAL A 119 12.34 3.82 -7.37
C VAL A 119 13.37 4.94 -7.57
N LYS A 120 13.33 6.01 -6.76
CA LYS A 120 14.27 7.13 -6.85
C LYS A 120 15.71 6.69 -6.58
N LYS A 121 15.95 5.95 -5.48
CA LYS A 121 17.27 5.40 -5.16
C LYS A 121 17.81 4.49 -6.26
N ARG A 122 16.98 3.60 -6.82
CA ARG A 122 17.38 2.73 -7.96
C ARG A 122 17.72 3.51 -9.23
N ARG A 123 17.14 4.69 -9.43
CA ARG A 123 17.46 5.59 -10.54
C ARG A 123 18.67 6.49 -10.25
N GLY A 124 19.27 6.40 -9.06
CA GLY A 124 20.34 7.30 -8.62
C GLY A 124 19.85 8.74 -8.40
N LEU A 125 18.57 8.91 -8.11
CA LEU A 125 17.96 10.21 -7.81
C LEU A 125 17.87 10.43 -6.32
N ASP A 126 17.88 11.69 -5.93
CA ASP A 126 17.65 12.10 -4.55
C ASP A 126 16.23 11.72 -4.07
N ALA A 127 16.17 11.25 -2.82
CA ALA A 127 14.96 10.82 -2.14
C ALA A 127 14.73 11.54 -0.80
N GLU A 128 15.46 12.63 -0.50
CA GLU A 128 15.32 13.42 0.74
C GLU A 128 13.86 13.83 1.00
N ALA A 129 13.15 14.32 -0.02
CA ALA A 129 11.74 14.70 0.12
C ALA A 129 10.83 13.53 0.57
N CYS A 130 11.19 12.28 0.27
CA CYS A 130 10.45 11.11 0.74
C CYS A 130 10.78 10.80 2.20
N ASP A 131 12.03 11.00 2.62
CA ASP A 131 12.47 10.86 4.00
C ASP A 131 11.79 11.91 4.90
N ASP A 132 11.70 13.16 4.44
CA ASP A 132 10.99 14.24 5.13
C ASP A 132 9.51 13.91 5.37
N ILE A 133 8.83 13.32 4.38
CA ILE A 133 7.44 12.89 4.51
C ILE A 133 7.31 11.80 5.57
N MET A 134 8.20 10.80 5.56
CA MET A 134 8.18 9.74 6.58
C MET A 134 8.47 10.28 7.99
N ASP A 135 9.38 11.23 8.12
CA ASP A 135 9.69 11.87 9.40
C ASP A 135 8.51 12.72 9.90
N SER A 136 7.79 13.42 9.01
CA SER A 136 6.54 14.09 9.35
C SER A 136 5.47 13.10 9.82
N MET A 137 5.33 11.92 9.20
CA MET A 137 4.38 10.89 9.64
C MET A 137 4.74 10.35 11.04
N LEU A 138 6.03 10.17 11.34
CA LEU A 138 6.50 9.78 12.67
C LEU A 138 6.20 10.84 13.73
N ALA A 139 6.34 12.13 13.39
CA ALA A 139 5.97 13.22 14.26
C ALA A 139 4.45 13.23 14.53
N THR A 140 3.63 13.07 13.49
CA THR A 140 2.17 12.91 13.63
C THR A 140 1.83 11.74 14.53
N ALA A 141 2.37 10.54 14.27
CA ALA A 141 2.14 9.34 15.07
C ALA A 141 2.51 9.54 16.55
N SER A 142 3.59 10.26 16.82
CA SER A 142 4.03 10.57 18.18
C SER A 142 3.05 11.52 18.89
N SER A 143 2.51 12.51 18.17
CA SER A 143 1.52 13.45 18.71
C SER A 143 0.14 12.83 18.95
N THR A 144 -0.25 11.85 18.14
CA THR A 144 -1.56 11.17 18.22
C THR A 144 -1.54 9.92 19.09
N GLY A 145 -0.36 9.42 19.45
CA GLY A 145 -0.19 8.13 20.12
C GLY A 145 -0.46 6.93 19.20
N ASP A 146 -0.35 7.11 17.88
CA ASP A 146 -0.55 6.04 16.90
C ASP A 146 0.70 5.16 16.78
N PHE A 147 0.80 4.18 17.68
CA PHE A 147 1.89 3.21 17.66
C PHE A 147 1.89 2.32 16.41
N THR A 148 0.74 2.16 15.74
CA THR A 148 0.64 1.34 14.52
C THR A 148 1.29 2.06 13.36
N LEU A 149 0.95 3.33 13.14
CA LEU A 149 1.57 4.17 12.11
C LEU A 149 3.08 4.30 12.35
N SER A 150 3.50 4.53 13.60
CA SER A 150 4.91 4.59 13.95
C SER A 150 5.66 3.30 13.61
N ALA A 151 5.10 2.14 13.97
CA ALA A 151 5.70 0.84 13.66
C ALA A 151 5.76 0.56 12.15
N LEU A 152 4.71 0.94 11.41
CA LEU A 152 4.67 0.82 9.95
C LEU A 152 5.76 1.67 9.29
N VAL A 153 5.86 2.96 9.61
CA VAL A 153 6.85 3.85 9.00
C VAL A 153 8.28 3.37 9.27
N ASN A 154 8.59 3.00 10.51
CA ASN A 154 9.92 2.49 10.85
C ASN A 154 10.24 1.16 10.16
N SER A 155 9.25 0.27 9.98
CA SER A 155 9.45 -0.98 9.24
C SER A 155 9.74 -0.72 7.76
N MET A 156 9.00 0.22 7.15
CA MET A 156 9.20 0.61 5.75
C MET A 156 10.57 1.28 5.54
N LYS A 157 10.99 2.19 6.44
CA LYS A 157 12.33 2.77 6.43
C LYS A 157 13.42 1.69 6.51
N LEU A 158 13.22 0.69 7.38
CA LEU A 158 14.15 -0.43 7.51
C LEU A 158 14.26 -1.24 6.22
N GLU A 159 13.13 -1.55 5.57
CA GLU A 159 13.12 -2.26 4.29
C GLU A 159 13.94 -1.52 3.22
N VAL A 160 13.73 -0.20 3.04
CA VAL A 160 14.52 0.60 2.09
C VAL A 160 16.02 0.52 2.39
N LEU A 161 16.42 0.71 3.65
CA LEU A 161 17.82 0.70 4.05
C LEU A 161 18.46 -0.66 3.76
N VAL A 162 17.76 -1.76 4.06
CA VAL A 162 18.22 -3.12 3.76
C VAL A 162 18.33 -3.34 2.25
N PHE A 163 17.32 -2.95 1.47
CA PHE A 163 17.35 -3.07 0.01
C PHE A 163 18.47 -2.26 -0.63
N CYS A 164 18.83 -1.11 -0.05
CA CYS A 164 19.91 -0.25 -0.51
C CYS A 164 21.28 -0.62 0.11
N GLN A 165 21.35 -1.69 0.91
CA GLN A 165 22.57 -2.15 1.59
C GLN A 165 23.18 -1.12 2.56
N GLU A 166 22.35 -0.25 3.12
CA GLU A 166 22.74 0.78 4.10
C GLU A 166 22.71 0.21 5.54
N TRP A 167 23.48 -0.85 5.77
CA TRP A 167 23.40 -1.68 6.99
C TRP A 167 23.62 -0.92 8.29
N ARG A 168 24.48 0.10 8.30
CA ARG A 168 24.75 0.90 9.50
C ARG A 168 23.52 1.70 9.92
N GLN A 169 22.91 2.41 8.98
CA GLN A 169 21.68 3.17 9.22
C GLN A 169 20.52 2.25 9.62
N ALA A 170 20.44 1.07 8.99
CA ALA A 170 19.43 0.06 9.34
C ALA A 170 19.57 -0.39 10.81
N LEU A 171 20.80 -0.63 11.27
CA LEU A 171 21.06 -1.04 12.66
C LEU A 171 20.70 0.07 13.66
N GLU A 172 21.10 1.31 13.37
CA GLU A 172 20.77 2.47 14.19
C GLU A 172 19.26 2.68 14.30
N LEU A 173 18.54 2.52 13.19
CA LEU A 173 17.08 2.61 13.16
C LEU A 173 16.42 1.55 14.04
N VAL A 174 16.84 0.28 13.96
CA VAL A 174 16.29 -0.80 14.79
C VAL A 174 16.55 -0.56 16.28
N GLN A 175 17.74 -0.08 16.63
CA GLN A 175 18.07 0.25 18.02
C GLN A 175 17.21 1.39 18.55
N LYS A 176 16.97 2.43 17.73
CA LYS A 176 16.15 3.59 18.10
C LYS A 176 14.66 3.25 18.18
N ALA A 177 14.13 2.45 17.25
CA ALA A 177 12.71 2.16 17.14
C ALA A 177 12.21 1.13 18.18
N GLY A 178 13.10 0.32 18.75
CA GLY A 178 12.74 -0.69 19.75
C GLY A 178 11.91 -1.84 19.18
N ASN A 179 11.16 -2.53 20.04
CA ASN A 179 10.38 -3.71 19.63
C ASN A 179 9.05 -3.34 18.96
N MET A 180 9.11 -3.11 17.64
CA MET A 180 7.94 -2.75 16.83
C MET A 180 6.95 -3.91 16.59
N ARG A 181 7.35 -5.17 16.82
CA ARG A 181 6.51 -6.35 16.55
C ARG A 181 5.23 -6.36 17.39
N LEU A 182 5.24 -5.67 18.53
CA LEU A 182 4.08 -5.55 19.42
C LEU A 182 2.95 -4.70 18.82
N PHE A 183 3.28 -3.85 17.84
CA PHE A 183 2.37 -2.86 17.26
C PHE A 183 2.09 -3.09 15.78
N LEU A 184 2.92 -3.92 15.12
CA LEU A 184 2.62 -4.44 13.78
C LEU A 184 1.50 -5.48 13.86
N SER A 185 0.26 -5.01 13.89
CA SER A 185 -0.83 -5.82 13.37
C SER A 185 -0.64 -5.87 11.86
N SER A 186 -0.30 -7.05 11.32
CA SER A 186 -0.46 -7.29 9.88
C SER A 186 -1.88 -6.84 9.50
N GLN A 187 -2.06 -6.23 8.30
CA GLN A 187 -3.41 -6.03 7.73
C GLN A 187 -4.22 -7.35 7.71
N PHE A 188 -3.51 -8.47 7.82
CA PHE A 188 -3.98 -9.84 7.91
C PHE A 188 -3.49 -10.52 9.21
N GLY A 189 -3.59 -9.86 10.37
CA GLY A 189 -3.12 -10.38 11.67
C GLY A 189 -3.70 -11.75 12.09
N SER A 190 -4.73 -12.23 11.38
CA SER A 190 -5.32 -13.56 11.52
C SER A 190 -4.70 -14.63 10.61
N VAL A 191 -3.89 -14.25 9.61
CA VAL A 191 -3.22 -15.20 8.72
C VAL A 191 -1.98 -15.71 9.44
N ARG A 192 -2.15 -16.84 10.12
CA ARG A 192 -1.02 -17.63 10.61
C ARG A 192 -0.21 -18.08 9.40
N TYR A 193 1.05 -17.66 9.33
CA TYR A 193 2.05 -18.41 8.58
C TYR A 193 2.23 -19.75 9.31
N THR A 194 1.48 -20.77 8.92
CA THR A 194 1.70 -22.17 9.36
C THR A 194 2.75 -22.86 8.51
#